data_AF-A0A9D2NQ57-F1
#
_entry.id   AF-A0A9D2NQ57-F1
#
_cell.length_a   1.000
_cell.length_b   1.000
_cell.length_c   1.000
_cell.angle_alpha   90.00
_cell.angle_beta   90.00
_cell.angle_gamma   90.00
#
_symmetry.space_group_name_H-M   'P 1'
#
loop_
_entity.id
_entity.type
_entity.pdbx_description
1 polymer ?
#
loop_
_entity_poly.entity_id
_entity_poly.type
_entity_poly.pdbx_seq_one_letter_code
_entity_poly.pdbx_strand_id
1 'polypeptide(L)'
;MLSTDPFNLPKTVQWIIAIAERELKYAGCYLACKNRNMEYMYQGIFQGNRLHIATTAALGSGADHGSFFVQAVLAFACNDYELIKKILPLSAGLSKNSYWKVMANLLMAVFYKDDDIKAEAVAGAMEYLKTKRKLYERLICEYLLAILNKDVETAGECLEKLCRSITKAAMIQEECVSDVTAVELSKAVCLFGHGLCGAADYYLPEEIYDRMHLPDVNTFLTEYEIYRRRHKGNKHQVLVRFYGQYDFLNDVICLLPDISLKKGALYTDTDSFKSKLFDRLYDRKLLSMVQEAEQIEWIAKWGLFERFLCFFNSGDEHKTYHGRSLIYYALSNPDPGERYMISRFLLEKHCDVSPVRNGFDGPFHYLFKQKKYDMTQTIELCRMLLENGADPNQAGERNYLPVSCLIMMDVPEQELISLLKFWLGQQELNMTLRTFEGLTPLDIAKKYGKKRCGDEIKKYIDRCG
;
A
#
# COMPACT_ATOMS: atom_id res chain seq x y z
N MET A 1 10.92 -15.55 -9.33
CA MET A 1 11.61 -16.46 -8.39
C MET A 1 11.46 -15.84 -7.01
N LEU A 2 11.11 -16.62 -5.98
CA LEU A 2 11.03 -16.11 -4.62
C LEU A 2 12.42 -15.65 -4.17
N SER A 3 12.50 -14.55 -3.42
CA SER A 3 13.78 -14.17 -2.80
C SER A 3 14.24 -15.29 -1.88
N THR A 4 15.55 -15.54 -1.81
CA THR A 4 16.10 -16.51 -0.86
C THR A 4 16.10 -15.98 0.58
N ASP A 5 16.18 -14.65 0.77
CA ASP A 5 16.20 -14.02 2.10
C ASP A 5 14.76 -13.77 2.61
N PRO A 6 14.37 -14.34 3.77
CA PRO A 6 13.05 -14.13 4.39
C PRO A 6 12.60 -12.68 4.53
N PHE A 7 13.53 -11.74 4.72
CA PHE A 7 13.21 -10.32 4.88
C PHE A 7 12.70 -9.66 3.59
N ASN A 8 12.95 -10.27 2.43
CA ASN A 8 12.51 -9.77 1.13
C ASN A 8 11.14 -10.29 0.70
N LEU A 9 10.47 -11.11 1.51
CA LEU A 9 9.15 -11.64 1.18
C LEU A 9 8.14 -10.53 0.81
N PRO A 10 7.96 -9.43 1.58
CA PRO A 10 7.02 -8.38 1.18
C PRO A 10 7.33 -7.74 -0.18
N LYS A 11 8.61 -7.51 -0.49
CA LYS A 11 9.05 -6.98 -1.79
C LYS A 11 8.78 -7.99 -2.91
N THR A 12 8.95 -9.27 -2.62
CA THR A 12 8.71 -10.36 -3.58
C THR A 12 7.23 -10.49 -3.90
N VAL A 13 6.36 -10.45 -2.88
CA VAL A 13 4.90 -10.43 -3.05
C VAL A 13 4.49 -9.23 -3.90
N GLN A 14 5.02 -8.03 -3.60
CA GLN A 14 4.74 -6.83 -4.37
C GLN A 14 5.16 -6.97 -5.86
N TRP A 15 6.32 -7.57 -6.11
CA TRP A 15 6.82 -7.80 -7.47
C TRP A 15 5.96 -8.82 -8.24
N ILE A 16 5.50 -9.88 -7.58
CA ILE A 16 4.58 -10.87 -8.19
C ILE A 16 3.26 -10.19 -8.58
N ILE A 17 2.69 -9.36 -7.71
CA ILE A 17 1.47 -8.58 -7.99
C ILE A 17 1.68 -7.71 -9.23
N ALA A 18 2.80 -6.99 -9.31
CA ALA A 18 3.13 -6.11 -10.43
C ALA A 18 3.26 -6.86 -11.77
N ILE A 19 3.72 -8.11 -11.77
CA ILE A 19 3.81 -8.93 -12.98
C ILE A 19 2.45 -9.47 -13.39
N ALA A 20 1.68 -9.98 -12.42
CA ALA A 20 0.37 -10.57 -12.66
C ALA A 20 -0.65 -9.59 -13.26
N GLU A 21 -0.48 -8.30 -12.95
CA GLU A 21 -1.31 -7.23 -13.46
C GLU A 21 -1.11 -6.95 -14.96
N ARG A 22 0.11 -7.12 -15.48
CA ARG A 22 0.56 -6.49 -16.73
C ARG A 22 -0.44 -6.62 -17.88
N GLU A 23 -1.01 -5.48 -18.27
CA GLU A 23 -1.95 -5.31 -19.38
C GLU A 23 -3.19 -6.23 -19.36
N LEU A 24 -3.58 -6.74 -18.19
CA LEU A 24 -4.74 -7.64 -18.05
C LEU A 24 -6.04 -6.99 -18.54
N LYS A 25 -6.16 -5.67 -18.39
CA LYS A 25 -7.27 -4.85 -18.90
C LYS A 25 -7.43 -5.01 -20.42
N TYR A 26 -6.32 -4.93 -21.15
CA TYR A 26 -6.31 -5.03 -22.61
C TYR A 26 -6.29 -6.48 -23.10
N ALA A 27 -5.79 -7.43 -22.31
CA ALA A 27 -6.02 -8.86 -22.57
C ALA A 27 -7.52 -9.19 -22.57
N GLY A 28 -8.29 -8.61 -21.64
CA GLY A 28 -9.76 -8.71 -21.62
C GLY A 28 -10.40 -8.11 -22.88
N CYS A 29 -9.92 -6.95 -23.34
CA CYS A 29 -10.39 -6.33 -24.59
C CYS A 29 -10.13 -7.23 -25.80
N TYR A 30 -8.91 -7.77 -25.91
CA TYR A 30 -8.55 -8.69 -26.99
C TYR A 30 -9.45 -9.92 -27.00
N LEU A 31 -9.66 -10.56 -25.84
CA LEU A 31 -10.53 -11.72 -25.71
C LEU A 31 -11.99 -11.38 -26.02
N ALA A 32 -12.46 -10.20 -25.64
CA ALA A 32 -13.81 -9.76 -25.97
C ALA A 32 -14.02 -9.61 -27.47
N CYS A 33 -13.10 -8.93 -28.17
CA CYS A 33 -13.17 -8.77 -29.62
C CYS A 33 -13.03 -10.12 -30.35
N LYS A 34 -12.09 -10.97 -29.91
CA LYS A 34 -11.83 -12.28 -30.52
C LYS A 34 -13.02 -13.22 -30.40
N ASN A 35 -13.65 -13.28 -29.23
CA ASN A 35 -14.71 -14.23 -28.93
C ASN A 35 -16.12 -13.62 -29.06
N ARG A 36 -16.23 -12.32 -29.39
CA ARG A 36 -17.47 -11.55 -29.42
C ARG A 36 -18.25 -11.64 -28.10
N ASN A 37 -17.53 -11.60 -26.98
CA ASN A 37 -18.11 -11.65 -25.64
C ASN A 37 -17.53 -10.54 -24.76
N MET A 38 -18.35 -9.50 -24.52
CA MET A 38 -17.96 -8.32 -23.74
C MET A 38 -17.74 -8.59 -22.25
N GLU A 39 -18.14 -9.77 -21.76
CA GLU A 39 -17.79 -10.23 -20.42
C GLU A 39 -16.29 -10.24 -20.17
N TYR A 40 -15.48 -10.66 -21.16
CA TYR A 40 -14.02 -10.70 -21.01
C TYR A 40 -13.42 -9.31 -20.77
N MET A 41 -13.93 -8.29 -21.46
CA MET A 41 -13.50 -6.91 -21.27
C MET A 41 -13.89 -6.41 -19.88
N TYR A 42 -15.12 -6.72 -19.44
CA TYR A 42 -15.62 -6.34 -18.12
C TYR A 42 -14.77 -6.96 -16.99
N GLN A 43 -14.50 -8.28 -17.07
CA GLN A 43 -13.67 -9.02 -16.13
C GLN A 43 -12.20 -8.54 -16.16
N GLY A 44 -11.66 -8.26 -17.35
CA GLY A 44 -10.30 -7.77 -17.53
C GLY A 44 -10.08 -6.38 -16.93
N ILE A 45 -11.01 -5.45 -17.14
CA ILE A 45 -10.96 -4.12 -16.53
C ILE A 45 -11.04 -4.25 -15.01
N PHE A 46 -12.00 -5.01 -14.48
CA PHE A 46 -12.18 -5.20 -13.04
C PHE A 46 -10.90 -5.76 -12.37
N GLN A 47 -10.43 -6.91 -12.85
CA GLN A 47 -9.28 -7.58 -12.25
C GLN A 47 -7.99 -6.79 -12.47
N GLY A 48 -7.75 -6.30 -13.69
CA GLY A 48 -6.56 -5.56 -14.05
C GLY A 48 -6.44 -4.23 -13.31
N ASN A 49 -7.55 -3.48 -13.18
CA ASN A 49 -7.51 -2.19 -12.47
C ASN A 49 -7.24 -2.36 -10.97
N ARG A 50 -7.80 -3.39 -10.33
CA ARG A 50 -7.52 -3.69 -8.91
C ARG A 50 -6.07 -4.13 -8.67
N LEU A 51 -5.52 -4.99 -9.53
CA LEU A 51 -4.11 -5.37 -9.46
C LEU A 51 -3.17 -4.18 -9.76
N HIS A 52 -3.59 -3.27 -10.65
CA HIS A 52 -2.86 -2.04 -10.93
C HIS A 52 -2.76 -1.17 -9.70
N ILE A 53 -3.88 -0.95 -8.99
CA ILE A 53 -3.88 -0.22 -7.72
C ILE A 53 -3.03 -0.91 -6.64
N ALA A 54 -3.08 -2.24 -6.53
CA ALA A 54 -2.21 -2.99 -5.62
C ALA A 54 -0.72 -2.72 -5.87
N THR A 55 -0.36 -2.38 -7.12
CA THR A 55 1.00 -2.04 -7.54
C THR A 55 1.32 -0.57 -7.36
N THR A 56 0.52 0.32 -7.94
CA THR A 56 0.85 1.74 -8.01
C THR A 56 0.65 2.47 -6.68
N ALA A 57 -0.29 2.07 -5.84
CA ALA A 57 -0.41 2.61 -4.49
C ALA A 57 0.77 2.23 -3.57
N ALA A 58 1.51 1.20 -3.94
CA ALA A 58 2.78 0.84 -3.32
C ALA A 58 3.98 1.60 -3.93
N LEU A 59 3.79 2.43 -4.96
CA LEU A 59 4.85 3.23 -5.55
C LEU A 59 4.61 4.70 -5.18
N GLY A 60 5.53 5.30 -4.41
CA GLY A 60 5.39 6.69 -4.00
C GLY A 60 5.36 7.63 -5.20
N SER A 61 4.33 8.49 -5.28
CA SER A 61 4.17 9.48 -6.36
C SER A 61 4.49 10.92 -5.95
N GLY A 62 4.65 11.19 -4.65
CA GLY A 62 4.73 12.55 -4.11
C GLY A 62 3.42 13.36 -4.23
N ALA A 63 2.37 12.75 -4.79
CA ALA A 63 1.03 13.30 -4.94
C ALA A 63 0.07 12.66 -3.93
N ASP A 64 -1.08 13.29 -3.71
CA ASP A 64 -2.16 12.73 -2.92
C ASP A 64 -3.05 11.75 -3.73
N HIS A 65 -4.15 11.33 -3.12
CA HIS A 65 -5.10 10.36 -3.68
C HIS A 65 -5.70 10.79 -5.02
N GLY A 66 -5.69 12.08 -5.38
CA GLY A 66 -6.14 12.54 -6.69
C GLY A 66 -5.31 11.98 -7.84
N SER A 67 -4.11 11.45 -7.58
CA SER A 67 -3.30 10.74 -8.60
C SER A 67 -3.96 9.47 -9.14
N PHE A 68 -4.97 8.91 -8.46
CA PHE A 68 -5.72 7.74 -8.92
C PHE A 68 -6.98 8.08 -9.74
N PHE A 69 -7.10 9.32 -10.25
CA PHE A 69 -8.25 9.77 -11.02
C PHE A 69 -8.56 8.86 -12.22
N VAL A 70 -7.56 8.52 -13.03
CA VAL A 70 -7.76 7.66 -14.21
C VAL A 70 -8.26 6.29 -13.79
N GLN A 71 -7.70 5.70 -12.73
CA GLN A 71 -8.11 4.39 -12.24
C GLN A 71 -9.51 4.42 -11.63
N ALA A 72 -9.93 5.54 -11.05
CA ALA A 72 -11.32 5.74 -10.61
C ALA A 72 -12.28 5.82 -11.80
N VAL A 73 -11.91 6.49 -12.89
CA VAL A 73 -12.67 6.47 -14.15
C VAL A 73 -12.75 5.04 -14.71
N LEU A 74 -11.64 4.29 -14.73
CA LEU A 74 -11.65 2.89 -15.18
C LEU A 74 -12.49 1.97 -14.28
N ALA A 75 -12.60 2.26 -12.98
CA ALA A 75 -13.47 1.53 -12.08
C ALA A 75 -14.96 1.69 -12.47
N PHE A 76 -15.38 2.89 -12.89
CA PHE A 76 -16.72 3.09 -13.47
C PHE A 76 -16.95 2.26 -14.73
N ALA A 77 -15.92 2.03 -15.55
CA ALA A 77 -16.03 1.23 -16.78
C ALA A 77 -16.43 -0.23 -16.49
N CYS A 78 -16.23 -0.71 -15.26
CA CYS A 78 -16.68 -2.04 -14.82
C CYS A 78 -17.63 -1.98 -13.61
N ASN A 79 -18.26 -0.84 -13.31
CA ASN A 79 -19.15 -0.65 -12.15
C ASN A 79 -18.51 -1.02 -10.80
N ASP A 80 -17.19 -0.87 -10.64
CA ASP A 80 -16.47 -1.22 -9.43
C ASP A 80 -16.42 -0.05 -8.43
N TYR A 81 -17.58 0.26 -7.85
CA TYR A 81 -17.75 1.37 -6.91
C TYR A 81 -16.98 1.18 -5.61
N GLU A 82 -16.73 -0.08 -5.22
CA GLU A 82 -15.93 -0.37 -4.03
C GLU A 82 -14.47 0.01 -4.23
N LEU A 83 -13.91 -0.15 -5.43
CA LEU A 83 -12.55 0.35 -5.70
C LEU A 83 -12.49 1.87 -5.61
N ILE A 84 -13.49 2.60 -6.11
CA ILE A 84 -13.53 4.07 -6.08
C ILE A 84 -13.46 4.58 -4.64
N LYS A 85 -14.25 3.99 -3.71
CA LYS A 85 -14.20 4.33 -2.28
C LYS A 85 -12.81 4.16 -1.68
N LYS A 86 -12.05 3.15 -2.15
CA LYS A 86 -10.70 2.86 -1.64
C LYS A 86 -9.66 3.84 -2.14
N ILE A 87 -9.75 4.25 -3.41
CA ILE A 87 -8.71 5.08 -4.04
C ILE A 87 -9.00 6.58 -3.94
N LEU A 88 -10.26 6.99 -3.77
CA LEU A 88 -10.68 8.36 -3.50
C LEU A 88 -11.52 8.45 -2.20
N PRO A 89 -10.98 8.06 -1.02
CA PRO A 89 -11.77 7.99 0.20
C PRO A 89 -12.08 9.37 0.78
N LEU A 90 -13.32 9.57 1.28
CA LEU A 90 -13.72 10.80 1.97
C LEU A 90 -12.83 11.15 3.16
N SER A 91 -12.28 10.14 3.86
CA SER A 91 -11.37 10.35 4.99
C SER A 91 -10.07 11.06 4.61
N ALA A 92 -9.70 11.10 3.32
CA ALA A 92 -8.55 11.84 2.83
C ALA A 92 -8.89 13.30 2.44
N GLY A 93 -10.17 13.69 2.51
CA GLY A 93 -10.67 14.97 2.01
C GLY A 93 -10.58 15.09 0.48
N LEU A 94 -10.79 16.29 -0.06
CA LEU A 94 -10.57 16.57 -1.47
C LEU A 94 -9.07 16.63 -1.80
N SER A 95 -8.72 16.30 -3.05
CA SER A 95 -7.36 16.39 -3.56
C SER A 95 -6.89 17.83 -3.62
N LYS A 96 -5.66 18.05 -3.14
CA LYS A 96 -4.96 19.34 -3.06
C LYS A 96 -3.62 19.30 -3.80
N ASN A 97 -3.00 18.13 -3.90
CA ASN A 97 -1.65 17.93 -4.43
C ASN A 97 -1.61 16.76 -5.43
N SER A 98 -2.26 16.94 -6.58
CA SER A 98 -2.16 16.05 -7.72
C SER A 98 -2.30 16.85 -9.01
N TYR A 99 -1.73 16.33 -10.10
CA TYR A 99 -1.98 16.84 -11.45
C TYR A 99 -3.48 16.81 -11.77
N TRP A 100 -4.17 15.73 -11.38
CA TRP A 100 -5.58 15.51 -11.66
C TRP A 100 -6.53 16.10 -10.62
N LYS A 101 -6.05 16.90 -9.66
CA LYS A 101 -6.85 17.31 -8.48
C LYS A 101 -8.24 17.86 -8.82
N VAL A 102 -8.36 18.67 -9.88
CA VAL A 102 -9.63 19.28 -10.29
C VAL A 102 -10.60 18.22 -10.81
N MET A 103 -10.13 17.35 -11.70
CA MET A 103 -10.93 16.26 -12.25
C MET A 103 -11.26 15.20 -11.19
N ALA A 104 -10.32 14.90 -10.30
CA ALA A 104 -10.53 14.01 -9.15
C ALA A 104 -11.64 14.54 -8.24
N ASN A 105 -11.60 15.83 -7.88
CA ASN A 105 -12.62 16.44 -7.02
C ASN A 105 -14.00 16.48 -7.70
N LEU A 106 -14.05 16.77 -9.00
CA LEU A 106 -15.30 16.67 -9.78
C LEU A 106 -15.83 15.23 -9.82
N LEU A 107 -14.95 14.24 -10.01
CA LEU A 107 -15.34 12.83 -9.99
C LEU A 107 -15.79 12.38 -8.60
N MET A 108 -15.20 12.91 -7.53
CA MET A 108 -15.67 12.70 -6.15
C MET A 108 -17.07 13.29 -5.95
N ALA A 109 -17.36 14.48 -6.49
CA ALA A 109 -18.71 15.05 -6.46
C ALA A 109 -19.73 14.16 -7.20
N VAL A 110 -19.35 13.63 -8.36
CA VAL A 110 -20.15 12.65 -9.12
C VAL A 110 -20.38 11.37 -8.32
N PHE A 111 -19.36 10.85 -7.63
CA PHE A 111 -19.44 9.57 -6.94
C PHE A 111 -20.17 9.62 -5.60
N TYR A 112 -19.83 10.60 -4.75
CA TYR A 112 -20.38 10.72 -3.40
C TYR A 112 -21.72 11.45 -3.35
N LYS A 113 -22.06 12.22 -4.40
CA LYS A 113 -23.32 12.98 -4.48
C LYS A 113 -23.55 13.89 -3.27
N ASP A 114 -22.45 14.42 -2.74
CA ASP A 114 -22.41 15.33 -1.60
C ASP A 114 -22.38 16.78 -2.10
N ASP A 115 -23.28 17.62 -1.60
CA ASP A 115 -23.47 18.99 -2.08
C ASP A 115 -22.31 19.92 -1.71
N ASP A 116 -21.65 19.70 -0.57
CA ASP A 116 -20.50 20.51 -0.15
C ASP A 116 -19.28 20.19 -1.02
N ILE A 117 -19.03 18.90 -1.27
CA ILE A 117 -17.99 18.45 -2.20
C ILE A 117 -18.26 18.98 -3.60
N LYS A 118 -19.52 18.92 -4.05
CA LYS A 118 -19.94 19.43 -5.35
C LYS A 118 -19.68 20.93 -5.46
N ALA A 119 -20.07 21.73 -4.48
CA ALA A 119 -19.86 23.17 -4.48
C ALA A 119 -18.37 23.54 -4.58
N GLU A 120 -17.52 22.91 -3.75
CA GLU A 120 -16.07 23.15 -3.77
C GLU A 120 -15.43 22.70 -5.09
N ALA A 121 -15.77 21.50 -5.58
CA ALA A 121 -15.23 20.96 -6.82
C ALA A 121 -15.62 21.79 -8.05
N VAL A 122 -16.88 22.23 -8.14
CA VAL A 122 -17.36 23.09 -9.24
C VAL A 122 -16.67 24.44 -9.19
N ALA A 123 -16.53 25.07 -8.02
CA ALA A 123 -15.81 26.35 -7.89
C ALA A 123 -14.35 26.22 -8.35
N GLY A 124 -13.66 25.15 -7.92
CA GLY A 124 -12.28 24.86 -8.36
C GLY A 124 -12.16 24.61 -9.87
N ALA A 125 -13.14 23.94 -10.47
CA ALA A 125 -13.20 23.71 -11.90
C ALA A 125 -13.42 24.99 -12.72
N MET A 126 -14.31 25.87 -12.26
CA MET A 126 -14.54 27.16 -12.91
C MET A 126 -13.28 28.03 -12.90
N GLU A 127 -12.54 28.07 -11.79
CA GLU A 127 -11.25 28.75 -11.72
C GLU A 127 -10.22 28.10 -12.65
N TYR A 128 -10.15 26.76 -12.64
CA TYR A 128 -9.23 26.02 -13.49
C TYR A 128 -9.43 26.34 -14.99
N LEU A 129 -10.68 26.48 -15.44
CA LEU A 129 -11.04 26.76 -16.83
C LEU A 129 -10.80 28.20 -17.29
N LYS A 130 -10.53 29.16 -16.39
CA LYS A 130 -10.20 30.56 -16.76
C LYS A 130 -8.89 30.69 -17.54
N THR A 131 -8.02 29.70 -17.46
CA THR A 131 -6.72 29.70 -18.12
C THR A 131 -6.67 28.64 -19.21
N LYS A 132 -5.79 28.82 -20.20
CA LYS A 132 -5.65 27.88 -21.32
C LYS A 132 -5.20 26.50 -20.81
N ARG A 133 -5.96 25.46 -21.15
CA ARG A 133 -5.67 24.05 -20.82
C ARG A 133 -5.39 23.22 -22.06
N LYS A 134 -4.78 22.06 -21.89
CA LYS A 134 -4.72 21.07 -22.97
C LYS A 134 -6.13 20.62 -23.32
N LEU A 135 -6.34 20.25 -24.57
CA LEU A 135 -7.68 19.91 -25.07
C LEU A 135 -8.35 18.82 -24.23
N TYR A 136 -7.64 17.75 -23.90
CA TYR A 136 -8.21 16.65 -23.10
C TYR A 136 -8.56 17.08 -21.67
N GLU A 137 -7.74 17.90 -21.02
CA GLU A 137 -8.01 18.40 -19.66
C GLU A 137 -9.30 19.22 -19.63
N ARG A 138 -9.44 20.11 -20.62
CA ARG A 138 -10.64 20.93 -20.80
C ARG A 138 -11.87 20.07 -21.03
N LEU A 139 -11.80 19.14 -21.98
CA LEU A 139 -12.93 18.25 -22.32
C LEU A 139 -13.36 17.38 -21.13
N ILE A 140 -12.43 16.85 -20.34
CA ILE A 140 -12.76 16.06 -19.14
C ILE A 140 -13.43 16.94 -18.08
N CYS A 141 -12.90 18.14 -17.85
CA CYS A 141 -13.46 19.09 -16.89
C CYS A 141 -14.89 19.51 -17.30
N GLU A 142 -15.07 19.92 -18.56
CA GLU A 142 -16.36 20.30 -19.13
C GLU A 142 -17.36 19.15 -19.10
N TYR A 143 -16.92 17.92 -19.41
CA TYR A 143 -17.74 16.71 -19.33
C TYR A 143 -18.28 16.46 -17.91
N LEU A 144 -17.41 16.48 -16.90
CA LEU A 144 -17.82 16.24 -15.52
C LEU A 144 -18.73 17.36 -14.99
N LEU A 145 -18.47 18.63 -15.36
CA LEU A 145 -19.36 19.75 -15.06
C LEU A 145 -20.74 19.56 -15.70
N ALA A 146 -20.78 19.15 -16.97
CA ALA A 146 -22.01 18.90 -17.71
C ALA A 146 -22.85 17.78 -17.04
N ILE A 147 -22.22 16.68 -16.61
CA ILE A 147 -22.88 15.63 -15.82
C ILE A 147 -23.49 16.20 -14.53
N LEU A 148 -22.70 16.96 -13.76
CA LEU A 148 -23.16 17.52 -12.47
C LEU A 148 -24.34 18.48 -12.63
N ASN A 149 -24.45 19.12 -13.80
CA ASN A 149 -25.54 20.00 -14.21
C ASN A 149 -26.66 19.30 -14.98
N LYS A 150 -26.56 17.99 -15.22
CA LYS A 150 -27.51 17.18 -16.00
C LYS A 150 -27.65 17.65 -17.46
N ASP A 151 -26.61 18.29 -17.99
CA ASP A 151 -26.51 18.70 -19.39
C ASP A 151 -25.89 17.58 -20.23
N VAL A 152 -26.74 16.71 -20.75
CA VAL A 152 -26.32 15.52 -21.50
C VAL A 152 -25.93 15.82 -22.95
N GLU A 153 -26.33 16.96 -23.49
CA GLU A 153 -25.90 17.39 -24.83
C GLU A 153 -24.43 17.77 -24.80
N THR A 154 -24.05 18.69 -23.89
CA THR A 154 -22.64 19.07 -23.70
C THR A 154 -21.79 17.87 -23.27
N ALA A 155 -22.31 16.99 -22.40
CA ALA A 155 -21.58 15.79 -21.99
C ALA A 155 -21.31 14.86 -23.19
N GLY A 156 -22.32 14.57 -24.02
CA GLY A 156 -22.16 13.73 -25.22
C GLY A 156 -21.14 14.31 -26.20
N GLU A 157 -21.23 15.61 -26.50
CA GLU A 157 -20.27 16.29 -27.37
C GLU A 157 -18.83 16.25 -26.83
N CYS A 158 -18.64 16.50 -25.53
CA CYS A 158 -17.32 16.46 -24.91
C CYS A 158 -16.73 15.06 -24.99
N LEU A 159 -17.55 14.04 -24.70
CA LEU A 159 -17.13 12.64 -24.74
C LEU A 159 -16.74 12.19 -26.14
N GLU A 160 -17.51 12.55 -27.17
CA GLU A 160 -17.18 12.23 -28.56
C GLU A 160 -15.87 12.90 -28.99
N LYS A 161 -15.72 14.21 -28.74
CA LYS A 161 -14.49 14.96 -29.04
C LYS A 161 -13.29 14.37 -28.30
N LEU A 162 -13.48 13.92 -27.06
CA LEU A 162 -12.44 13.26 -26.28
C LEU A 162 -12.05 11.94 -26.93
N CYS A 163 -13.01 11.05 -27.24
CA CYS A 163 -12.70 9.73 -27.85
C CYS A 163 -12.06 9.87 -29.24
N ARG A 164 -12.42 10.90 -30.03
CA ARG A 164 -11.77 11.22 -31.31
C ARG A 164 -10.32 11.69 -31.15
N SER A 165 -9.99 12.35 -30.04
CA SER A 165 -8.68 12.98 -29.82
C SER A 165 -7.80 12.22 -28.81
N ILE A 166 -8.33 11.20 -28.13
CA ILE A 166 -7.63 10.46 -27.07
C ILE A 166 -6.36 9.79 -27.58
N THR A 167 -6.31 9.41 -28.87
CA THR A 167 -5.14 8.84 -29.54
C THR A 167 -3.93 9.78 -29.58
N LYS A 168 -4.15 11.08 -29.32
CA LYS A 168 -3.12 12.13 -29.25
C LYS A 168 -2.82 12.59 -27.83
N ALA A 169 -3.51 12.06 -26.82
CA ALA A 169 -3.39 12.46 -25.42
C ALA A 169 -2.46 11.51 -24.65
N ALA A 170 -1.15 11.62 -24.90
CA ALA A 170 -0.13 10.71 -24.34
C ALA A 170 -0.27 10.45 -22.83
N MET A 171 -0.55 11.49 -22.04
CA MET A 171 -0.68 11.35 -20.59
C MET A 171 -1.83 10.44 -20.15
N ILE A 172 -3.01 10.54 -20.77
CA ILE A 172 -4.14 9.65 -20.42
C ILE A 172 -3.84 8.22 -20.87
N GLN A 173 -3.22 8.07 -22.03
CA GLN A 173 -2.85 6.78 -22.57
C GLN A 173 -1.87 6.04 -21.66
N GLU A 174 -0.82 6.73 -21.26
CA GLU A 174 0.20 6.22 -20.35
C GLU A 174 -0.39 5.80 -19.00
N GLU A 175 -1.42 6.50 -18.51
CA GLU A 175 -2.11 6.14 -17.26
C GLU A 175 -3.15 5.03 -17.41
N CYS A 176 -3.60 4.73 -18.64
CA CYS A 176 -4.53 3.62 -18.90
C CYS A 176 -3.82 2.27 -19.03
N VAL A 177 -2.54 2.29 -19.44
CA VAL A 177 -1.67 1.11 -19.50
C VAL A 177 -0.82 1.02 -18.24
N SER A 178 -0.23 -0.15 -18.01
CA SER A 178 0.68 -0.38 -16.90
C SER A 178 2.14 -0.35 -17.34
N ASP A 179 2.39 -0.64 -18.62
CA ASP A 179 3.67 -0.44 -19.29
C ASP A 179 3.51 0.63 -20.38
N VAL A 180 4.21 1.75 -20.23
CA VAL A 180 4.17 2.86 -21.21
C VAL A 180 4.63 2.44 -22.61
N THR A 181 5.37 1.34 -22.75
CA THR A 181 5.72 0.77 -24.06
C THR A 181 4.53 0.12 -24.77
N ALA A 182 3.46 -0.19 -24.04
CA ALA A 182 2.21 -0.78 -24.54
C ALA A 182 1.14 0.27 -24.89
N VAL A 183 1.50 1.55 -24.97
CA VAL A 183 0.57 2.68 -25.20
C VAL A 183 -0.34 2.49 -26.42
N GLU A 184 0.09 1.74 -27.44
CA GLU A 184 -0.70 1.40 -28.62
C GLU A 184 -1.99 0.63 -28.29
N LEU A 185 -2.02 -0.14 -27.19
CA LEU A 185 -3.23 -0.81 -26.72
C LEU A 185 -4.31 0.21 -26.32
N SER A 186 -3.92 1.30 -25.66
CA SER A 186 -4.85 2.37 -25.26
C SER A 186 -5.38 3.18 -26.45
N LYS A 187 -4.68 3.15 -27.59
CA LYS A 187 -5.14 3.75 -28.85
C LYS A 187 -6.15 2.86 -29.58
N ALA A 188 -6.13 1.55 -29.34
CA ALA A 188 -7.05 0.60 -29.95
C ALA A 188 -8.43 0.61 -29.28
N VAL A 189 -8.48 0.63 -27.94
CA VAL A 189 -9.73 0.65 -27.16
C VAL A 189 -9.69 1.74 -26.09
N CYS A 190 -10.63 2.68 -26.16
CA CYS A 190 -10.73 3.83 -25.27
C CYS A 190 -11.43 3.46 -23.94
N LEU A 191 -10.71 2.73 -23.07
CA LEU A 191 -11.23 2.36 -21.74
C LEU A 191 -11.65 3.56 -20.89
N PHE A 192 -10.91 4.66 -21.00
CA PHE A 192 -11.22 5.90 -20.29
C PHE A 192 -12.59 6.48 -20.69
N GLY A 193 -12.93 6.44 -21.98
CA GLY A 193 -14.25 6.87 -22.48
C GLY A 193 -15.38 6.01 -21.92
N HIS A 194 -15.21 4.68 -21.90
CA HIS A 194 -16.16 3.76 -21.25
C HIS A 194 -16.33 4.04 -19.76
N GLY A 195 -15.24 4.43 -19.08
CA GLY A 195 -15.29 4.87 -17.68
C GLY A 195 -16.10 6.14 -17.48
N LEU A 196 -15.94 7.13 -18.37
CA LEU A 196 -16.72 8.36 -18.34
C LEU A 196 -18.22 8.09 -18.58
N CYS A 197 -18.56 7.18 -19.50
CA CYS A 197 -19.94 6.71 -19.66
C CYS A 197 -20.49 6.11 -18.37
N GLY A 198 -19.70 5.26 -17.70
CA GLY A 198 -20.08 4.67 -16.41
C GLY A 198 -20.27 5.69 -15.31
N ALA A 199 -19.50 6.78 -15.30
CA ALA A 199 -19.66 7.87 -14.34
C ALA A 199 -20.97 8.65 -14.57
N ALA A 200 -21.30 8.96 -15.83
CA ALA A 200 -22.57 9.60 -16.18
C ALA A 200 -23.77 8.70 -15.81
N ASP A 201 -23.71 7.42 -16.19
CA ASP A 201 -24.72 6.38 -15.93
C ASP A 201 -24.94 6.09 -14.43
N TYR A 202 -23.93 6.38 -13.60
CA TYR A 202 -24.03 6.27 -12.14
C TYR A 202 -24.68 7.50 -11.49
N TYR A 203 -24.38 8.70 -11.99
CA TYR A 203 -24.84 9.95 -11.39
C TYR A 203 -26.23 10.37 -11.87
N LEU A 204 -26.49 10.25 -13.16
CA LEU A 204 -27.72 10.72 -13.80
C LEU A 204 -28.87 9.72 -13.59
N PRO A 205 -30.12 10.22 -13.47
CA PRO A 205 -31.31 9.38 -13.66
C PRO A 205 -31.30 8.72 -15.05
N GLU A 206 -31.88 7.53 -15.15
CA GLU A 206 -31.85 6.71 -16.36
C GLU A 206 -32.45 7.45 -17.57
N GLU A 207 -33.56 8.16 -17.38
CA GLU A 207 -34.25 8.90 -18.44
C GLU A 207 -33.43 10.09 -18.95
N ILE A 208 -32.52 10.60 -18.12
CA ILE A 208 -31.60 11.66 -18.51
C ILE A 208 -30.41 11.06 -19.25
N TYR A 209 -29.81 10.00 -18.70
CA TYR A 209 -28.66 9.32 -19.30
C TYR A 209 -28.96 8.77 -20.69
N ASP A 210 -30.15 8.18 -20.91
CA ASP A 210 -30.54 7.60 -22.20
C ASP A 210 -30.61 8.63 -23.34
N ARG A 211 -30.64 9.93 -23.03
CA ARG A 211 -30.58 11.03 -24.01
C ARG A 211 -29.15 11.45 -24.35
N MET A 212 -28.15 11.00 -23.60
CA MET A 212 -26.75 11.33 -23.85
C MET A 212 -26.25 10.63 -25.12
N HIS A 213 -25.67 11.39 -26.04
CA HIS A 213 -25.04 10.83 -27.24
C HIS A 213 -23.81 9.98 -26.86
N LEU A 214 -23.77 8.74 -27.34
CA LEU A 214 -22.59 7.87 -27.23
C LEU A 214 -21.67 8.08 -28.44
N PRO A 215 -20.33 8.05 -28.25
CA PRO A 215 -19.38 8.31 -29.32
C PRO A 215 -19.52 7.34 -30.51
N ASP A 216 -19.58 7.89 -31.73
CA ASP A 216 -19.44 7.13 -32.97
C ASP A 216 -18.00 7.21 -33.49
N VAL A 217 -17.13 6.38 -32.88
CA VAL A 217 -15.71 6.26 -33.22
C VAL A 217 -15.22 4.83 -33.08
N ASN A 218 -14.28 4.40 -33.93
CA ASN A 218 -13.77 3.03 -33.96
C ASN A 218 -13.09 2.55 -32.66
N THR A 219 -12.66 3.49 -31.80
CA THR A 219 -12.00 3.17 -30.52
C THR A 219 -12.99 2.96 -29.37
N PHE A 220 -14.30 3.16 -29.60
CA PHE A 220 -15.35 3.06 -28.61
C PHE A 220 -16.31 1.92 -28.97
N LEU A 221 -16.53 1.00 -28.03
CA LEU A 221 -17.32 -0.22 -28.25
C LEU A 221 -18.73 -0.08 -27.68
N THR A 222 -19.71 0.33 -28.49
CA THR A 222 -21.11 0.52 -28.03
C THR A 222 -21.72 -0.75 -27.42
N GLU A 223 -21.41 -1.91 -27.99
CA GLU A 223 -21.79 -3.23 -27.45
C GLU A 223 -21.28 -3.48 -26.02
N TYR A 224 -20.12 -2.94 -25.68
CA TYR A 224 -19.59 -3.02 -24.31
C TYR A 224 -20.44 -2.19 -23.34
N GLU A 225 -20.90 -1.00 -23.73
CA GLU A 225 -21.76 -0.17 -22.88
C GLU A 225 -23.11 -0.85 -22.61
N ILE A 226 -23.70 -1.49 -23.62
CA ILE A 226 -24.92 -2.30 -23.45
C ILE A 226 -24.68 -3.42 -22.45
N TYR A 227 -23.55 -4.13 -22.56
CA TYR A 227 -23.18 -5.18 -21.61
C TYR A 227 -23.00 -4.62 -20.19
N ARG A 228 -22.15 -3.59 -20.01
CA ARG A 228 -21.84 -2.97 -18.71
C ARG A 228 -23.10 -2.52 -17.98
N ARG A 229 -24.05 -1.87 -18.66
CA ARG A 229 -25.33 -1.41 -18.07
C ARG A 229 -26.19 -2.56 -17.58
N ARG A 230 -26.31 -3.64 -18.35
CA ARG A 230 -27.09 -4.83 -17.98
C ARG A 230 -26.53 -5.58 -16.77
N HIS A 231 -25.25 -5.36 -16.44
CA HIS A 231 -24.56 -6.08 -15.36
C HIS A 231 -24.32 -5.19 -14.13
N LYS A 232 -25.04 -4.07 -13.98
CA LYS A 232 -25.06 -3.30 -12.73
C LYS A 232 -25.51 -4.20 -11.56
N GLY A 233 -24.73 -4.20 -10.48
CA GLY A 233 -25.04 -4.98 -9.28
C GLY A 233 -24.69 -6.47 -9.36
N ASN A 234 -24.23 -6.97 -10.51
CA ASN A 234 -23.73 -8.33 -10.60
C ASN A 234 -22.42 -8.48 -9.83
N LYS A 235 -22.20 -9.66 -9.25
CA LYS A 235 -20.93 -9.99 -8.62
C LYS A 235 -19.84 -10.04 -9.69
N HIS A 236 -18.79 -9.23 -9.53
CA HIS A 236 -17.64 -9.26 -10.43
C HIS A 236 -16.97 -10.63 -10.44
N GLN A 237 -16.60 -11.06 -11.64
CA GLN A 237 -15.80 -12.25 -11.89
C GLN A 237 -14.41 -11.84 -12.38
N VAL A 238 -13.43 -12.70 -12.14
CA VAL A 238 -12.04 -12.51 -12.60
C VAL A 238 -11.87 -13.07 -14.00
N LEU A 239 -11.01 -12.43 -14.79
CA LEU A 239 -10.65 -12.90 -16.13
C LEU A 239 -9.74 -14.13 -16.05
N VAL A 240 -8.78 -14.09 -15.13
CA VAL A 240 -7.79 -15.15 -14.91
C VAL A 240 -7.83 -15.60 -13.46
N ARG A 241 -7.82 -16.92 -13.24
CA ARG A 241 -7.57 -17.50 -11.92
C ARG A 241 -6.12 -17.94 -11.82
N PHE A 242 -5.45 -17.53 -10.75
CA PHE A 242 -4.10 -17.96 -10.42
C PHE A 242 -4.15 -19.24 -9.57
N TYR A 243 -3.11 -20.08 -9.67
CA TYR A 243 -3.03 -21.39 -9.01
C TYR A 243 -1.66 -21.61 -8.36
N GLY A 244 -1.57 -22.59 -7.47
CA GLY A 244 -0.33 -22.96 -6.76
C GLY A 244 0.18 -21.82 -5.88
N GLN A 245 1.49 -21.60 -5.85
CA GLN A 245 2.12 -20.53 -5.06
C GLN A 245 1.70 -19.09 -5.41
N TYR A 246 0.86 -18.89 -6.44
CA TYR A 246 0.37 -17.59 -6.90
C TYR A 246 -1.13 -17.40 -6.65
N ASP A 247 -1.82 -18.37 -6.06
CA ASP A 247 -3.26 -18.31 -5.80
C ASP A 247 -3.69 -17.12 -4.94
N PHE A 248 -2.82 -16.63 -4.06
CA PHE A 248 -3.04 -15.42 -3.24
C PHE A 248 -3.41 -14.18 -4.07
N LEU A 249 -3.00 -14.12 -5.35
CA LEU A 249 -3.36 -13.03 -6.26
C LEU A 249 -4.87 -12.92 -6.50
N ASN A 250 -5.59 -14.04 -6.39
CA ASN A 250 -7.05 -14.04 -6.49
C ASN A 250 -7.71 -13.28 -5.33
N ASP A 251 -7.06 -13.20 -4.17
CA ASP A 251 -7.54 -12.49 -2.99
C ASP A 251 -7.03 -11.06 -2.90
N VAL A 252 -5.86 -10.75 -3.49
CA VAL A 252 -5.27 -9.38 -3.51
C VAL A 252 -6.30 -8.35 -3.96
N ILE A 253 -7.04 -8.64 -5.02
CA ILE A 253 -8.04 -7.73 -5.57
C ILE A 253 -9.15 -7.40 -4.55
N CYS A 254 -9.50 -8.31 -3.65
CA CYS A 254 -10.50 -8.08 -2.60
C CYS A 254 -9.92 -7.46 -1.33
N LEU A 255 -8.59 -7.53 -1.15
CA LEU A 255 -7.89 -7.18 0.07
C LEU A 255 -7.25 -5.79 0.07
N LEU A 256 -7.49 -4.99 -0.98
CA LEU A 256 -6.95 -3.63 -1.09
C LEU A 256 -7.26 -2.77 0.15
N PRO A 257 -6.24 -2.19 0.80
CA PRO A 257 -6.43 -1.13 1.78
C PRO A 257 -7.03 0.13 1.15
N ASP A 258 -7.58 1.00 1.98
CA ASP A 258 -7.99 2.32 1.55
C ASP A 258 -6.73 3.19 1.46
N ILE A 259 -6.69 4.11 0.49
CA ILE A 259 -5.61 5.08 0.35
C ILE A 259 -5.67 6.04 1.54
N SER A 260 -4.54 6.22 2.22
CA SER A 260 -4.38 7.21 3.28
C SER A 260 -3.29 8.21 2.91
N LEU A 261 -3.34 9.41 3.50
CA LEU A 261 -2.27 10.39 3.39
C LEU A 261 -1.29 10.22 4.54
N LYS A 262 0.00 10.49 4.28
CA LYS A 262 1.00 10.50 5.34
C LYS A 262 0.71 11.66 6.30
N LYS A 263 0.79 11.39 7.61
CA LYS A 263 0.47 12.37 8.65
C LYS A 263 1.26 13.68 8.45
N GLY A 264 0.55 14.80 8.35
CA GLY A 264 1.13 16.13 8.14
C GLY A 264 1.67 16.39 6.72
N ALA A 265 1.37 15.51 5.75
CA ALA A 265 1.81 15.63 4.37
C ALA A 265 0.63 15.52 3.39
N LEU A 266 0.81 16.08 2.20
CA LEU A 266 -0.16 16.05 1.10
C LEU A 266 0.20 14.98 0.06
N TYR A 267 0.66 13.81 0.50
CA TYR A 267 0.95 12.69 -0.39
C TYR A 267 0.55 11.36 0.24
N THR A 268 0.31 10.37 -0.61
CA THR A 268 -0.14 9.03 -0.21
C THR A 268 0.85 8.33 0.73
N ASP A 269 0.34 7.68 1.77
CA ASP A 269 1.11 6.85 2.69
C ASP A 269 1.35 5.46 2.11
N THR A 270 2.35 5.36 1.21
CA THR A 270 2.64 4.12 0.48
C THR A 270 3.16 3.00 1.38
N ASP A 271 3.85 3.34 2.47
CA ASP A 271 4.37 2.34 3.40
C ASP A 271 3.23 1.72 4.21
N SER A 272 2.28 2.55 4.65
CA SER A 272 1.05 2.09 5.29
C SER A 272 0.22 1.20 4.36
N PHE A 273 0.07 1.58 3.08
CA PHE A 273 -0.65 0.76 2.10
C PHE A 273 0.01 -0.62 1.91
N LYS A 274 1.32 -0.67 1.61
CA LYS A 274 2.08 -1.93 1.47
C LYS A 274 1.94 -2.82 2.69
N SER A 275 2.19 -2.23 3.85
CA SER A 275 2.18 -2.91 5.14
C SER A 275 0.81 -3.53 5.41
N LYS A 276 -0.28 -2.77 5.23
CA LYS A 276 -1.66 -3.27 5.43
C LYS A 276 -2.05 -4.35 4.44
N LEU A 277 -1.69 -4.22 3.16
CA LEU A 277 -2.00 -5.24 2.16
C LEU A 277 -1.25 -6.54 2.48
N PHE A 278 0.04 -6.45 2.78
CA PHE A 278 0.85 -7.61 3.15
C PHE A 278 0.33 -8.27 4.43
N ASP A 279 0.06 -7.50 5.48
CA ASP A 279 -0.48 -8.03 6.75
C ASP A 279 -1.80 -8.77 6.51
N ARG A 280 -2.71 -8.24 5.66
CA ARG A 280 -3.97 -8.92 5.32
C ARG A 280 -3.76 -10.26 4.61
N LEU A 281 -2.78 -10.35 3.72
CA LEU A 281 -2.45 -11.61 3.03
C LEU A 281 -1.83 -12.62 4.00
N TYR A 282 -0.91 -12.14 4.83
CA TYR A 282 -0.21 -12.96 5.82
C TYR A 282 -1.15 -13.49 6.91
N ASP A 283 -1.93 -12.62 7.54
CA ASP A 283 -2.84 -12.97 8.64
C ASP A 283 -3.95 -13.94 8.18
N ARG A 284 -4.36 -13.85 6.90
CA ARG A 284 -5.30 -14.80 6.29
C ARG A 284 -4.66 -16.08 5.80
N LYS A 285 -3.36 -16.29 6.04
CA LYS A 285 -2.63 -17.51 5.68
C LYS A 285 -2.65 -17.78 4.16
N LEU A 286 -2.69 -16.74 3.33
CA LEU A 286 -2.78 -16.86 1.87
C LEU A 286 -1.43 -17.04 1.18
N LEU A 287 -0.32 -16.81 1.88
CA LEU A 287 1.02 -16.94 1.31
C LEU A 287 1.54 -18.38 1.52
N SER A 288 1.04 -19.33 0.71
CA SER A 288 1.41 -20.76 0.77
C SER A 288 2.93 -20.99 0.76
N MET A 289 3.66 -20.21 -0.04
CA MET A 289 5.13 -20.20 -0.11
C MET A 289 5.84 -20.03 1.25
N VAL A 290 5.19 -19.40 2.23
CA VAL A 290 5.72 -19.21 3.58
C VAL A 290 5.50 -20.45 4.44
N GLN A 291 4.34 -21.09 4.27
CA GLN A 291 3.94 -22.28 5.03
C GLN A 291 4.70 -23.51 4.56
N GLU A 292 5.03 -23.55 3.27
CA GLU A 292 5.78 -24.62 2.61
C GLU A 292 7.29 -24.46 2.76
N ALA A 293 7.79 -23.36 3.36
CA ALA A 293 9.22 -23.16 3.53
C ALA A 293 9.85 -24.24 4.41
N GLU A 294 10.96 -24.79 3.94
CA GLU A 294 11.73 -25.85 4.61
C GLU A 294 13.05 -25.34 5.19
N GLN A 295 13.41 -24.10 4.90
CA GLN A 295 14.64 -23.47 5.40
C GLN A 295 14.41 -22.89 6.80
N ILE A 296 15.35 -23.16 7.72
CA ILE A 296 15.19 -22.85 9.14
C ILE A 296 15.09 -21.33 9.42
N GLU A 297 15.76 -20.49 8.64
CA GLU A 297 15.67 -19.02 8.75
C GLU A 297 14.31 -18.47 8.29
N TRP A 298 13.66 -19.14 7.34
CA TRP A 298 12.29 -18.84 6.92
C TRP A 298 11.30 -19.21 8.01
N ILE A 299 11.45 -20.41 8.59
CA ILE A 299 10.60 -20.88 9.67
C ILE A 299 10.80 -20.02 10.92
N ALA A 300 12.03 -19.60 11.24
CA ALA A 300 12.28 -18.68 12.35
C ALA A 300 11.57 -17.33 12.17
N LYS A 301 11.56 -16.78 10.95
CA LYS A 301 11.02 -15.44 10.64
C LYS A 301 9.51 -15.40 10.42
N TRP A 302 8.90 -16.50 9.99
CA TRP A 302 7.51 -16.52 9.55
C TRP A 302 6.72 -17.76 9.99
N GLY A 303 7.38 -18.77 10.53
CA GLY A 303 6.79 -20.04 10.93
C GLY A 303 6.39 -20.08 12.40
N LEU A 304 5.87 -21.25 12.77
CA LEU A 304 5.51 -21.61 14.15
C LEU A 304 6.69 -22.28 14.85
N PHE A 305 6.76 -22.13 16.17
CA PHE A 305 7.80 -22.70 17.03
C PHE A 305 7.84 -24.22 16.96
N GLU A 306 6.69 -24.89 16.94
CA GLU A 306 6.64 -26.36 16.79
C GLU A 306 7.30 -26.82 15.48
N ARG A 307 7.03 -26.11 14.38
CA ARG A 307 7.67 -26.40 13.09
C ARG A 307 9.16 -26.07 13.14
N PHE A 308 9.53 -24.97 13.80
CA PHE A 308 10.93 -24.61 14.00
C PHE A 308 11.72 -25.74 14.68
N LEU A 309 11.17 -26.34 15.75
CA LEU A 309 11.80 -27.48 16.44
C LEU A 309 11.99 -28.70 15.56
N CYS A 310 11.07 -28.98 14.63
CA CYS A 310 11.18 -30.13 13.71
C CYS A 310 12.32 -29.98 12.69
N PHE A 311 12.65 -28.75 12.31
CA PHE A 311 13.68 -28.46 11.29
C PHE A 311 15.01 -28.02 11.89
N PHE A 312 15.01 -27.60 13.15
CA PHE A 312 16.20 -27.18 13.86
C PHE A 312 17.12 -28.36 14.15
N ASN A 313 18.38 -28.23 13.76
CA ASN A 313 19.45 -29.15 14.13
C ASN A 313 20.44 -28.48 15.08
N SER A 314 20.98 -29.23 16.04
CA SER A 314 22.03 -28.70 16.91
C SER A 314 23.22 -28.22 16.08
N GLY A 315 23.71 -27.04 16.40
CA GLY A 315 24.70 -26.28 15.65
C GLY A 315 24.10 -25.18 14.76
N ASP A 316 22.79 -25.21 14.45
CA ASP A 316 22.14 -24.15 13.70
C ASP A 316 22.16 -22.80 14.44
N GLU A 317 22.16 -22.82 15.77
CA GLU A 317 22.28 -21.66 16.66
C GLU A 317 23.57 -20.85 16.46
N HIS A 318 24.60 -21.45 15.87
CA HIS A 318 25.89 -20.81 15.59
C HIS A 318 26.12 -20.53 14.10
N LYS A 319 25.18 -20.93 13.22
CA LYS A 319 25.28 -20.68 11.79
C LYS A 319 24.80 -19.28 11.43
N THR A 320 25.30 -18.78 10.30
CA THR A 320 24.82 -17.53 9.70
C THR A 320 24.09 -17.81 8.39
N TYR A 321 22.97 -17.13 8.22
CA TYR A 321 22.08 -17.20 7.06
C TYR A 321 22.00 -15.78 6.48
N HIS A 322 22.37 -15.62 5.21
CA HIS A 322 22.47 -14.30 4.57
C HIS A 322 23.22 -13.24 5.41
N GLY A 323 24.26 -13.66 6.13
CA GLY A 323 25.08 -12.78 6.98
C GLY A 323 24.50 -12.48 8.38
N ARG A 324 23.47 -13.21 8.83
CA ARG A 324 22.79 -13.01 10.11
C ARG A 324 22.64 -14.33 10.88
N SER A 325 22.78 -14.29 12.20
CA SER A 325 22.39 -15.38 13.09
C SER A 325 20.87 -15.61 13.07
N LEU A 326 20.42 -16.82 13.43
CA LEU A 326 18.99 -17.16 13.50
C LEU A 326 18.19 -16.26 14.44
N ILE A 327 18.83 -15.68 15.46
CA ILE A 327 18.15 -14.81 16.42
C ILE A 327 17.51 -13.60 15.74
N TYR A 328 18.12 -13.06 14.68
CA TYR A 328 17.59 -11.91 13.95
C TYR A 328 16.28 -12.22 13.21
N TYR A 329 16.19 -13.44 12.67
CA TYR A 329 14.98 -13.94 12.02
C TYR A 329 13.87 -14.14 13.06
N ALA A 330 14.20 -14.81 14.17
CA ALA A 330 13.27 -15.05 15.28
C ALA A 330 12.74 -13.73 15.88
N LEU A 331 13.61 -12.78 16.20
CA LEU A 331 13.24 -11.45 16.74
C LEU A 331 12.35 -10.63 15.80
N SER A 332 12.32 -10.98 14.51
CA SER A 332 11.45 -10.34 13.53
C SER A 332 10.22 -11.15 13.16
N ASN A 333 9.95 -12.27 13.85
CA ASN A 333 8.72 -13.01 13.62
C ASN A 333 7.51 -12.12 13.95
N PRO A 334 6.57 -11.93 12.99
CA PRO A 334 5.46 -11.00 13.16
C PRO A 334 4.44 -11.49 14.20
N ASP A 335 4.40 -12.80 14.46
CA ASP A 335 3.61 -13.35 15.56
C ASP A 335 4.40 -13.19 16.86
N PRO A 336 3.89 -12.43 17.86
CA PRO A 336 4.60 -12.21 19.10
C PRO A 336 4.83 -13.51 19.87
N GLY A 337 3.88 -14.43 19.91
CA GLY A 337 4.03 -15.70 20.63
C GLY A 337 5.16 -16.54 20.04
N GLU A 338 5.15 -16.71 18.72
CA GLU A 338 6.19 -17.47 18.02
C GLU A 338 7.56 -16.81 18.13
N ARG A 339 7.62 -15.47 18.02
CA ARG A 339 8.83 -14.69 18.26
C ARG A 339 9.45 -15.00 19.62
N TYR A 340 8.68 -14.87 20.70
CA TYR A 340 9.22 -15.06 22.04
C TYR A 340 9.70 -16.50 22.27
N MET A 341 8.94 -17.51 21.79
CA MET A 341 9.31 -18.91 21.94
C MET A 341 10.59 -19.26 21.17
N ILE A 342 10.67 -18.91 19.88
CA ILE A 342 11.84 -19.20 19.05
C ILE A 342 13.07 -18.44 19.57
N SER A 343 12.92 -17.15 19.90
CA SER A 343 14.04 -16.34 20.42
C SER A 343 14.56 -16.87 21.76
N ARG A 344 13.68 -17.25 22.69
CA ARG A 344 14.10 -17.84 23.98
C ARG A 344 14.88 -19.13 23.76
N PHE A 345 14.36 -20.04 22.94
CA PHE A 345 15.01 -21.31 22.64
C PHE A 345 16.43 -21.10 22.09
N LEU A 346 16.61 -20.15 21.16
CA LEU A 346 17.92 -19.84 20.59
C LEU A 346 18.89 -19.25 21.62
N LEU A 347 18.40 -18.37 22.50
CA LEU A 347 19.21 -17.75 23.55
C LEU A 347 19.60 -18.74 24.65
N GLU A 348 18.73 -19.70 24.99
CA GLU A 348 19.08 -20.82 25.89
C GLU A 348 20.14 -21.75 25.29
N LYS A 349 20.27 -21.77 23.96
CA LYS A 349 21.33 -22.46 23.22
C LYS A 349 22.59 -21.61 23.00
N HIS A 350 22.66 -20.43 23.61
CA HIS A 350 23.79 -19.49 23.45
C HIS A 350 24.07 -19.14 21.98
N CYS A 351 23.01 -18.86 21.21
CA CYS A 351 23.15 -18.40 19.84
C CYS A 351 23.96 -17.09 19.75
N ASP A 352 24.61 -16.86 18.61
CA ASP A 352 25.36 -15.63 18.39
C ASP A 352 24.41 -14.41 18.29
N VAL A 353 24.65 -13.39 19.13
CA VAL A 353 23.94 -12.10 19.18
C VAL A 353 24.79 -10.94 18.65
N SER A 354 25.94 -11.25 18.05
CA SER A 354 26.84 -10.26 17.46
C SER A 354 26.17 -9.51 16.30
N PRO A 355 26.56 -8.25 16.04
CA PRO A 355 25.99 -7.42 14.97
C PRO A 355 25.94 -8.14 13.62
N VAL A 356 24.86 -7.88 12.86
CA VAL A 356 24.73 -8.37 11.48
C VAL A 356 25.95 -7.99 10.66
N ARG A 357 26.52 -8.95 9.92
CA ARG A 357 27.64 -8.69 9.02
C ARG A 357 27.24 -7.66 7.97
N ASN A 358 28.02 -6.59 7.86
CA ASN A 358 27.75 -5.44 6.98
C ASN A 358 26.43 -4.70 7.29
N GLY A 359 25.89 -4.85 8.51
CA GLY A 359 24.75 -4.10 9.02
C GLY A 359 25.13 -3.26 10.24
N PHE A 360 24.29 -2.29 10.58
CA PHE A 360 24.44 -1.46 11.79
C PHE A 360 23.57 -1.97 12.94
N ASP A 361 22.36 -2.43 12.62
CA ASP A 361 21.36 -2.83 13.61
C ASP A 361 21.74 -4.12 14.36
N GLY A 362 21.60 -4.06 15.69
CA GLY A 362 21.77 -5.17 16.62
C GLY A 362 20.44 -5.84 16.99
N PRO A 363 20.46 -6.86 17.86
CA PRO A 363 19.26 -7.62 18.22
C PRO A 363 18.16 -6.73 18.82
N PHE A 364 18.52 -5.73 19.63
CA PHE A 364 17.55 -4.81 20.22
C PHE A 364 16.83 -3.94 19.17
N HIS A 365 17.50 -3.55 18.08
CA HIS A 365 16.85 -2.82 16.99
C HIS A 365 15.81 -3.69 16.30
N TYR A 366 16.09 -4.97 16.11
CA TYR A 366 15.13 -5.91 15.55
C TYR A 366 13.96 -6.11 16.51
N LEU A 367 14.20 -6.28 17.81
CA LEU A 367 13.14 -6.45 18.82
C LEU A 367 12.23 -5.21 18.94
N PHE A 368 12.81 -4.00 19.06
CA PHE A 368 12.05 -2.77 19.32
C PHE A 368 11.41 -2.13 18.07
N LYS A 369 11.66 -2.68 16.87
CA LYS A 369 11.01 -2.24 15.61
C LYS A 369 9.79 -3.11 15.23
N GLN A 370 9.39 -4.07 16.07
CA GLN A 370 8.21 -4.90 15.83
C GLN A 370 6.89 -4.11 15.99
N LYS A 371 5.77 -4.69 15.53
CA LYS A 371 4.45 -4.04 15.57
C LYS A 371 3.61 -4.42 16.80
N LYS A 372 3.81 -5.62 17.33
CA LYS A 372 3.00 -6.20 18.43
C LYS A 372 3.94 -6.63 19.54
N TYR A 373 3.58 -6.36 20.79
CA TYR A 373 4.43 -6.64 21.94
C TYR A 373 3.65 -7.24 23.10
N ASP A 374 4.33 -8.12 23.83
CA ASP A 374 4.03 -8.44 25.23
C ASP A 374 5.15 -7.82 26.06
N MET A 375 4.84 -6.83 26.92
CA MET A 375 5.87 -6.11 27.67
C MET A 375 6.66 -7.02 28.62
N THR A 376 5.99 -8.00 29.26
CA THR A 376 6.63 -8.92 30.19
C THR A 376 7.64 -9.79 29.46
N GLN A 377 7.23 -10.38 28.33
CA GLN A 377 8.12 -11.22 27.52
C GLN A 377 9.20 -10.41 26.81
N THR A 378 8.92 -9.15 26.45
CA THR A 378 9.91 -8.24 25.86
C THR A 378 11.01 -7.90 26.86
N ILE A 379 10.67 -7.58 28.11
CA ILE A 379 11.65 -7.33 29.18
C ILE A 379 12.52 -8.58 29.39
N GLU A 380 11.90 -9.76 29.41
CA GLU A 380 12.63 -11.01 29.60
C GLU A 380 13.57 -11.32 28.44
N LEU A 381 13.14 -11.13 27.19
CA LEU A 381 14.05 -11.24 26.05
C LEU A 381 15.19 -10.23 26.12
N CYS A 382 14.93 -8.99 26.56
CA CYS A 382 15.99 -8.00 26.73
C CYS A 382 17.04 -8.47 27.73
N ARG A 383 16.61 -9.05 28.86
CA ARG A 383 17.51 -9.66 29.86
C ARG A 383 18.35 -10.76 29.23
N MET A 384 17.72 -11.73 28.57
CA MET A 384 18.43 -12.85 27.96
C MET A 384 19.41 -12.40 26.87
N LEU A 385 19.08 -11.37 26.09
CA LEU A 385 19.98 -10.79 25.09
C LEU A 385 21.22 -10.18 25.75
N LEU A 386 21.06 -9.43 26.84
CA LEU A 386 22.18 -8.86 27.60
C LEU A 386 23.05 -9.97 28.21
N GLU A 387 22.45 -11.01 28.77
CA GLU A 387 23.15 -12.18 29.32
C GLU A 387 23.94 -12.95 28.25
N ASN A 388 23.46 -12.94 27.00
CA ASN A 388 24.18 -13.50 25.84
C ASN A 388 25.17 -12.51 25.21
N GLY A 389 25.40 -11.34 25.81
CA GLY A 389 26.44 -10.39 25.39
C GLY A 389 26.00 -9.36 24.35
N ALA A 390 24.71 -9.16 24.13
CA ALA A 390 24.23 -8.10 23.25
C ALA A 390 24.55 -6.71 23.84
N ASP A 391 25.12 -5.82 23.02
CA ASP A 391 25.53 -4.48 23.46
C ASP A 391 24.31 -3.53 23.60
N PRO A 392 24.00 -3.01 24.81
CA PRO A 392 22.90 -2.06 25.02
C PRO A 392 23.14 -0.69 24.38
N ASN A 393 24.37 -0.40 23.95
CA ASN A 393 24.81 0.85 23.33
C ASN A 393 25.14 0.70 21.84
N GLN A 394 24.79 -0.43 21.21
CA GLN A 394 25.09 -0.65 19.80
C GLN A 394 24.43 0.44 18.93
N ALA A 395 25.23 1.24 18.24
CA ALA A 395 24.70 2.22 17.31
C ALA A 395 24.13 1.51 16.07
N GLY A 396 22.81 1.61 15.89
CA GLY A 396 22.13 1.11 14.70
C GLY A 396 22.22 2.06 13.52
N GLU A 397 21.37 1.84 12.52
CA GLU A 397 21.27 2.73 11.36
C GLU A 397 21.07 4.19 11.82
N ARG A 398 21.80 5.15 11.22
CA ARG A 398 21.76 6.59 11.57
C ARG A 398 22.10 6.92 13.04
N ASN A 399 22.84 6.04 13.72
CA ASN A 399 23.20 6.12 15.14
C ASN A 399 21.99 6.07 16.09
N TYR A 400 20.89 5.41 15.71
CA TYR A 400 19.84 5.11 16.69
C TYR A 400 20.33 4.05 17.68
N LEU A 401 20.44 4.43 18.95
CA LEU A 401 20.71 3.49 20.05
C LEU A 401 19.46 2.64 20.37
N PRO A 402 19.63 1.47 21.00
CA PRO A 402 18.50 0.65 21.47
C PRO A 402 17.50 1.44 22.33
N VAL A 403 17.99 2.29 23.25
CA VAL A 403 17.12 3.17 24.06
C VAL A 403 16.31 4.14 23.21
N SER A 404 16.88 4.62 22.10
CA SER A 404 16.18 5.48 21.15
C SER A 404 15.07 4.72 20.43
N CYS A 405 15.33 3.49 19.99
CA CYS A 405 14.32 2.62 19.38
C CYS A 405 13.19 2.28 20.37
N LEU A 406 13.54 1.99 21.63
CA LEU A 406 12.59 1.77 22.71
C LEU A 406 11.63 2.95 22.85
N ILE A 407 12.13 4.18 22.91
CA ILE A 407 11.30 5.40 23.03
C ILE A 407 10.33 5.56 21.85
N MET A 408 10.75 5.13 20.66
CA MET A 408 9.98 5.22 19.42
C MET A 408 8.96 4.09 19.23
N MET A 409 8.92 3.09 20.13
CA MET A 409 7.94 2.01 20.06
C MET A 409 6.51 2.57 20.06
N ASP A 410 5.68 2.03 19.16
CA ASP A 410 4.26 2.41 19.01
C ASP A 410 3.39 1.73 20.07
N VAL A 411 3.69 2.00 21.33
CA VAL A 411 2.95 1.52 22.50
C VAL A 411 2.57 2.70 23.41
N PRO A 412 1.50 2.57 24.22
CA PRO A 412 1.16 3.57 25.23
C PRO A 412 2.36 3.86 26.14
N GLU A 413 2.62 5.13 26.42
CA GLU A 413 3.80 5.52 27.22
C GLU A 413 3.82 4.83 28.60
N GLN A 414 2.65 4.61 29.21
CA GLN A 414 2.53 3.93 30.50
C GLN A 414 3.12 2.51 30.50
N GLU A 415 2.94 1.77 29.40
CA GLU A 415 3.46 0.42 29.25
C GLU A 415 4.98 0.46 29.04
N LEU A 416 5.45 1.43 28.26
CA LEU A 416 6.86 1.61 27.92
C LEU A 416 7.74 1.93 29.13
N ILE A 417 7.19 2.62 30.13
CA ILE A 417 7.95 3.01 31.34
C ILE A 417 8.53 1.79 32.07
N SER A 418 7.85 0.65 32.08
CA SER A 418 8.36 -0.57 32.72
C SER A 418 9.65 -1.05 32.05
N LEU A 419 9.63 -1.17 30.72
CA LEU A 419 10.76 -1.54 29.90
C LEU A 419 11.88 -0.49 29.95
N LEU A 420 11.54 0.80 29.92
CA LEU A 420 12.53 1.87 30.03
C LEU A 420 13.25 1.83 31.39
N LYS A 421 12.53 1.63 32.50
CA LYS A 421 13.16 1.53 33.82
C LYS A 421 14.07 0.32 33.94
N PHE A 422 13.67 -0.82 33.39
CA PHE A 422 14.55 -1.98 33.26
C PHE A 422 15.81 -1.63 32.46
N TRP A 423 15.64 -0.95 31.32
CA TRP A 423 16.74 -0.53 30.46
C TRP A 423 17.70 0.41 31.18
N LEU A 424 17.19 1.44 31.86
CA LEU A 424 17.96 2.41 32.65
C LEU A 424 18.62 1.81 33.91
N GLY A 425 18.32 0.55 34.25
CA GLY A 425 19.01 -0.20 35.29
C GLY A 425 20.33 -0.83 34.84
N GLN A 426 20.60 -0.85 33.53
CA GLN A 426 21.86 -1.39 33.00
C GLN A 426 23.02 -0.40 33.23
N GLN A 427 24.25 -0.94 33.30
CA GLN A 427 25.44 -0.13 33.51
C GLN A 427 25.94 0.51 32.21
N GLU A 428 26.64 1.64 32.33
CA GLU A 428 27.38 2.30 31.24
C GLU A 428 26.54 2.70 30.01
N LEU A 429 25.25 3.00 30.17
CA LEU A 429 24.42 3.41 29.04
C LEU A 429 24.85 4.76 28.45
N ASN A 430 24.99 4.80 27.14
CA ASN A 430 25.27 6.01 26.39
C ASN A 430 23.98 6.82 26.16
N MET A 431 23.90 7.98 26.80
CA MET A 431 22.77 8.91 26.66
C MET A 431 23.12 10.18 25.87
N THR A 432 24.35 10.28 25.34
CA THR A 432 24.87 11.49 24.71
C THR A 432 25.15 11.32 23.22
N LEU A 433 25.19 10.09 22.69
CA LEU A 433 25.33 9.85 21.26
C LEU A 433 24.21 10.54 20.49
N ARG A 434 24.60 11.27 19.46
CA ARG A 434 23.67 11.98 18.58
C ARG A 434 23.40 11.15 17.33
N THR A 435 22.13 11.11 16.93
CA THR A 435 21.72 10.60 15.63
C THR A 435 22.25 11.49 14.51
N PHE A 436 22.09 11.06 13.26
CA PHE A 436 22.40 11.90 12.09
C PHE A 436 21.56 13.20 12.04
N GLU A 437 20.44 13.26 12.75
CA GLU A 437 19.62 14.46 12.93
C GLU A 437 20.11 15.34 14.10
N GLY A 438 21.20 14.97 14.78
CA GLY A 438 21.72 15.68 15.94
C GLY A 438 20.97 15.42 17.25
N LEU A 439 20.05 14.46 17.29
CA LEU A 439 19.18 14.20 18.44
C LEU A 439 19.80 13.20 19.42
N THR A 440 19.75 13.52 20.72
CA THR A 440 20.02 12.56 21.81
C THR A 440 18.78 11.73 22.13
N PRO A 441 18.88 10.63 22.92
CA PRO A 441 17.69 9.92 23.43
C PRO A 441 16.67 10.82 24.12
N LEU A 442 17.13 11.84 24.87
CA LEU A 442 16.24 12.83 25.51
C LEU A 442 15.51 13.71 24.48
N ASP A 443 16.19 14.12 23.41
CA ASP A 443 15.56 14.91 22.34
C ASP A 443 14.53 14.07 21.56
N ILE A 444 14.79 12.77 21.38
CA ILE A 444 13.85 11.83 20.78
C ILE A 444 12.59 11.71 21.64
N ALA A 445 12.72 11.56 22.97
CA ALA A 445 11.56 11.53 23.86
C ALA A 445 10.69 12.79 23.73
N LYS A 446 11.30 13.98 23.61
CA LYS A 446 10.58 15.23 23.36
C LYS A 446 9.90 15.24 21.98
N LYS A 447 10.62 14.85 20.92
CA LYS A 447 10.11 14.81 19.54
C LYS A 447 8.86 13.94 19.41
N TYR A 448 8.83 12.81 20.11
CA TYR A 448 7.70 11.86 20.11
C TYR A 448 6.66 12.12 21.21
N GLY A 449 6.78 13.22 21.97
CA GLY A 449 5.83 13.58 23.02
C GLY A 449 5.81 12.63 24.22
N LYS A 450 6.86 11.83 24.43
CA LYS A 450 6.99 10.86 25.53
C LYS A 450 7.58 11.54 26.77
N LYS A 451 6.76 12.35 27.44
CA LYS A 451 7.19 13.23 28.54
C LYS A 451 7.76 12.46 29.73
N ARG A 452 7.08 11.40 30.18
CA ARG A 452 7.52 10.59 31.32
C ARG A 452 8.80 9.83 31.01
N CYS A 453 8.94 9.34 29.78
CA CYS A 453 10.20 8.74 29.34
C CYS A 453 11.35 9.74 29.43
N GLY A 454 11.12 10.98 28.97
CA GLY A 454 12.09 12.08 29.09
C GLY A 454 12.48 12.37 30.54
N ASP A 455 11.52 12.38 31.47
CA ASP A 455 11.77 12.59 32.90
C ASP A 455 12.63 11.48 33.50
N GLU A 456 12.37 10.21 33.17
CA GLU A 456 13.19 9.08 33.65
C GLU A 456 14.60 9.08 33.06
N ILE A 457 14.76 9.42 31.78
CA ILE A 457 16.07 9.58 31.14
C ILE A 457 16.86 10.70 31.81
N LYS A 458 16.21 11.84 32.11
CA LYS A 458 16.86 12.95 32.80
C LYS A 458 17.35 12.53 34.19
N LYS A 459 16.52 11.83 34.97
CA LYS A 459 16.92 11.29 36.29
C LYS A 459 18.10 10.31 36.19
N TYR A 460 18.20 9.54 35.10
CA TYR A 460 19.37 8.68 34.88
C TYR A 460 20.62 9.51 34.60
N ILE A 461 20.55 10.49 33.69
CA ILE A 461 21.67 11.39 33.37
C ILE A 461 22.15 12.12 34.63
N ASP A 462 21.24 12.68 35.43
CA ASP A 462 21.56 13.41 36.66
C ASP A 462 22.19 12.51 37.76
N ARG A 463 22.03 11.18 37.67
CA ARG A 463 22.65 10.21 38.60
C ARG A 463 24.02 9.72 38.14
N CYS A 464 24.29 9.77 36.83
CA CYS A 464 25.47 9.15 36.21
C CYS A 464 26.48 10.17 35.66
N GLY A 465 26.07 11.43 35.46
CA GLY A 465 26.95 12.57 35.19
C GLY A 465 27.33 13.28 36.48
#